data_AF-A0A9P1MBA3-F1
#
_entry.id   AF-A0A9P1MBA3-F1
#
_cell.length_a   1.000
_cell.length_b   1.000
_cell.length_c   1.000
_cell.angle_alpha   90.00
_cell.angle_beta   90.00
_cell.angle_gamma   90.00
#
_symmetry.space_group_name_H-M   'P 1'
#
loop_
_entity.id
_entity.type
_entity.pdbx_description
1 polymer ?
#
loop_
_entity_poly.entity_id
_entity_poly.type
_entity_poly.pdbx_seq_one_letter_code
_entity_poly.pdbx_strand_id
1 'polypeptide(L)'
;MASTATHPDASSLIPRVTEYARAYMANYDGSHDFNHIRRVLRLAQRIYASERARGTSDADQSRAESMVRDVLLGFGADPELADRVQAICLGVSYSSEIKDRAKVQRLIAVYPELAIVQDADRLDAIGAVGIGRTFAFGGAKAVP
;
A
#
# COMPACT_ATOMS: atom_id res chain seq x y z
N MET A 1 27.30 -0.99 28.68
CA MET A 1 27.11 -2.17 27.82
C MET A 1 25.82 -1.94 27.06
N ALA A 2 25.92 -1.65 25.75
CA ALA A 2 24.78 -1.31 24.92
C ALA A 2 23.95 -2.57 24.65
N SER A 3 22.67 -2.53 25.00
CA SER A 3 21.68 -3.56 24.68
C SER A 3 21.26 -3.36 23.24
N THR A 4 21.80 -4.18 22.34
CA THR A 4 21.34 -4.26 20.95
C THR A 4 19.98 -4.96 20.94
N ALA A 5 18.92 -4.15 20.92
CA ALA A 5 17.57 -4.66 20.62
C ALA A 5 17.60 -5.27 19.22
N THR A 6 17.42 -6.58 19.15
CA THR A 6 17.33 -7.33 17.90
C THR A 6 16.06 -6.90 17.18
N HIS A 7 16.17 -5.96 16.24
CA HIS A 7 15.11 -5.69 15.28
C HIS A 7 14.84 -6.96 14.47
N PRO A 8 13.58 -7.38 14.28
CA PRO A 8 13.30 -8.50 13.40
C PRO A 8 13.76 -8.13 12.00
N ASP A 9 14.58 -8.99 11.43
CA ASP A 9 15.12 -8.83 10.09
C ASP A 9 13.96 -8.62 9.09
N ALA A 10 14.02 -7.53 8.33
CA ALA A 10 13.02 -7.15 7.32
C ALA A 10 12.73 -8.31 6.34
N SER A 11 13.71 -9.22 6.18
CA SER A 11 13.59 -10.46 5.41
C SER A 11 12.45 -11.38 5.87
N SER A 12 12.09 -11.36 7.16
CA SER A 12 11.05 -12.21 7.76
C SER A 12 9.69 -11.53 7.89
N LEU A 13 9.65 -10.19 7.89
CA LEU A 13 8.44 -9.41 8.05
C LEU A 13 7.57 -9.43 6.78
N ILE A 14 8.19 -9.19 5.61
CA ILE A 14 7.49 -9.15 4.31
C ILE A 14 6.77 -10.48 4.03
N PRO A 15 7.38 -11.67 4.19
CA PRO A 15 6.67 -12.93 3.98
C PRO A 15 5.45 -13.11 4.90
N ARG A 16 5.55 -12.73 6.18
CA ARG A 16 4.45 -12.87 7.16
C ARG A 16 3.27 -11.95 6.85
N VAL A 17 3.55 -10.69 6.52
CA VAL A 17 2.52 -9.73 6.09
C VAL A 17 1.88 -10.17 4.77
N THR A 18 2.69 -10.70 3.84
CA THR A 18 2.21 -11.23 2.55
C THR A 18 1.27 -12.42 2.75
N GLU A 19 1.60 -13.33 3.67
CA GLU A 19 0.76 -14.47 4.04
C GLU A 19 -0.57 -14.01 4.64
N TYR A 20 -0.49 -13.08 5.60
CA TYR A 20 -1.68 -12.51 6.22
C TYR A 20 -2.59 -11.82 5.20
N ALA A 21 -2.03 -11.00 4.30
CA ALA A 21 -2.80 -10.34 3.25
C ALA A 21 -3.48 -11.34 2.32
N ARG A 22 -2.78 -12.43 1.95
CA ARG A 22 -3.36 -13.49 1.11
C ARG A 22 -4.53 -14.19 1.81
N ALA A 23 -4.34 -14.57 3.08
CA ALA A 23 -5.38 -15.22 3.87
C ALA A 23 -6.58 -14.29 4.10
N TYR A 24 -6.35 -13.01 4.36
CA TYR A 24 -7.39 -12.00 4.54
C TYR A 24 -8.20 -11.80 3.25
N MET A 25 -7.53 -11.71 2.10
CA MET A 25 -8.17 -11.52 0.80
C MET A 25 -8.93 -12.73 0.28
N ALA A 26 -8.62 -13.95 0.76
CA ALA A 26 -9.39 -15.14 0.41
C ALA A 26 -10.88 -15.06 0.81
N ASN A 27 -11.24 -14.10 1.67
CA ASN A 27 -12.63 -13.84 2.07
C ASN A 27 -13.39 -12.91 1.10
N TYR A 28 -12.74 -12.37 0.07
CA TYR A 28 -13.33 -11.44 -0.90
C TYR A 28 -13.52 -12.09 -2.28
N ASP A 29 -14.43 -11.56 -3.09
CA ASP A 29 -14.71 -12.07 -4.44
C ASP A 29 -13.54 -11.82 -5.42
N GLY A 30 -13.59 -12.47 -6.59
CA GLY A 30 -12.53 -12.40 -7.60
C GLY A 30 -12.25 -11.00 -8.18
N SER A 31 -13.09 -10.00 -7.90
CA SER A 31 -12.83 -8.59 -8.29
C SER A 31 -11.80 -7.91 -7.37
N HIS A 32 -11.54 -8.50 -6.20
CA HIS A 32 -10.56 -8.09 -5.19
C HIS A 32 -9.59 -9.24 -4.85
N ASP A 33 -9.09 -9.94 -5.86
CA ASP A 33 -8.17 -11.06 -5.69
C ASP A 33 -6.75 -10.59 -5.31
N PHE A 34 -6.01 -11.37 -4.52
CA PHE A 34 -4.60 -11.19 -4.16
C PHE A 34 -3.69 -10.94 -5.37
N ASN A 35 -4.10 -11.40 -6.55
CA ASN A 35 -3.43 -11.08 -7.82
C ASN A 35 -3.37 -9.57 -8.11
N HIS A 36 -4.37 -8.78 -7.70
CA HIS A 36 -4.32 -7.31 -7.75
C HIS A 36 -3.19 -6.75 -6.88
N ILE A 37 -3.10 -7.18 -5.61
CA ILE A 37 -2.02 -6.75 -4.71
C ILE A 37 -0.63 -7.07 -5.30
N ARG A 38 -0.47 -8.26 -5.90
CA ARG A 38 0.81 -8.64 -6.51
C ARG A 38 1.20 -7.75 -7.69
N ARG A 39 0.23 -7.36 -8.53
CA ARG A 39 0.49 -6.48 -9.69
C ARG A 39 0.82 -5.06 -9.24
N VAL A 40 0.06 -4.51 -8.30
CA VAL A 40 0.32 -3.19 -7.71
C VAL A 40 1.69 -3.16 -7.04
N LEU A 41 2.05 -4.17 -6.24
CA LEU A 41 3.37 -4.27 -5.63
C LEU A 41 4.50 -4.24 -6.68
N ARG A 42 4.36 -5.02 -7.75
CA ARG A 42 5.36 -5.06 -8.82
C ARG A 42 5.48 -3.72 -9.55
N LEU A 43 4.36 -3.01 -9.76
CA LEU A 43 4.35 -1.68 -10.37
C LEU A 43 5.00 -0.65 -9.42
N ALA A 44 4.64 -0.65 -8.14
CA ALA A 44 5.21 0.24 -7.13
C ALA A 44 6.74 0.07 -7.02
N GLN A 45 7.24 -1.18 -7.02
CA GLN A 45 8.68 -1.45 -7.02
C GLN A 45 9.39 -0.89 -8.26
N ARG A 46 8.76 -0.96 -9.44
CA ARG A 46 9.32 -0.40 -10.68
C ARG A 46 9.35 1.13 -10.66
N ILE A 47 8.26 1.76 -10.21
CA ILE A 47 8.18 3.22 -10.10
C ILE A 47 9.20 3.70 -9.06
N TYR A 48 9.28 3.05 -7.90
CA TYR A 48 10.26 3.36 -6.87
C TYR A 48 11.71 3.27 -7.37
N ALA A 49 12.06 2.23 -8.12
CA ALA A 49 13.39 2.11 -8.72
C ALA A 49 13.69 3.27 -9.71
N SER A 50 12.68 3.72 -10.47
CA SER A 50 12.80 4.88 -11.36
C SER A 50 12.98 6.19 -10.59
N GLU A 51 12.22 6.41 -9.52
CA GLU A 51 12.31 7.64 -8.71
C GLU A 51 13.62 7.71 -7.91
N ARG A 52 14.11 6.58 -7.39
CA ARG A 52 15.46 6.53 -6.77
C ARG A 52 16.57 6.88 -7.75
N ALA A 53 16.46 6.45 -9.01
CA ALA A 53 17.41 6.82 -10.05
C ALA A 53 17.36 8.32 -10.40
N ARG A 54 16.27 9.03 -10.05
CA ARG A 54 16.07 10.47 -10.24
C ARG A 54 16.50 11.32 -9.03
N GLY A 55 16.82 10.70 -7.89
CA GLY A 55 17.42 11.37 -6.73
C GLY A 55 16.44 11.96 -5.70
N THR A 56 15.22 11.46 -5.59
CA THR A 56 14.26 11.92 -4.56
C THR A 56 14.67 11.39 -3.17
N SER A 57 14.88 12.30 -2.21
CA SER A 57 15.21 11.99 -0.80
C SER A 57 13.96 11.82 0.07
N ASP A 58 13.99 10.83 0.96
CA ASP A 58 12.92 10.51 1.91
C ASP A 58 12.75 11.64 2.96
N ALA A 59 11.51 12.04 3.25
CA ALA A 59 11.16 13.07 4.23
C ALA A 59 10.49 12.46 5.49
N ASP A 60 10.53 13.22 6.60
CA ASP A 60 10.34 12.76 7.98
C ASP A 60 8.89 12.94 8.52
N GLN A 61 8.49 12.14 9.52
CA GLN A 61 7.11 11.63 9.69
C GLN A 61 6.14 12.36 10.66
N SER A 62 4.83 12.17 10.45
CA SER A 62 3.71 12.44 11.38
C SER A 62 2.81 11.20 11.61
N ARG A 63 2.29 11.04 12.84
CA ARG A 63 1.68 9.78 13.34
C ARG A 63 0.15 9.75 13.19
N ALA A 64 -0.40 8.61 12.82
CA ALA A 64 -1.84 8.33 12.84
C ALA A 64 -2.09 6.86 13.25
N GLU A 65 -3.27 6.53 13.79
CA GLU A 65 -3.63 5.21 14.34
C GLU A 65 -4.68 4.45 13.49
N SER A 66 -4.47 3.14 13.26
CA SER A 66 -5.38 2.26 12.50
C SER A 66 -5.02 0.77 12.66
N MET A 67 -5.90 -0.10 12.15
CA MET A 67 -5.72 -1.56 12.01
C MET A 67 -4.40 -1.99 11.35
N VAL A 68 -3.87 -1.22 10.37
CA VAL A 68 -2.62 -1.56 9.67
C VAL A 68 -1.42 -1.54 10.61
N ARG A 69 -1.38 -0.57 11.52
CA ARG A 69 -0.31 -0.43 12.51
C ARG A 69 -0.31 -1.57 13.50
N ASP A 70 -1.47 -1.97 14.00
CA ASP A 70 -1.58 -3.05 14.98
C ASP A 70 -1.14 -4.40 14.40
N VAL A 71 -1.46 -4.66 13.12
CA VAL A 71 -0.98 -5.85 12.41
C VAL A 71 0.54 -5.82 12.24
N LEU A 72 1.12 -4.67 11.86
CA LEU A 72 2.56 -4.52 11.68
C LEU A 72 3.32 -4.68 13.01
N LEU A 73 2.84 -4.03 14.07
CA LEU A 73 3.37 -4.19 15.43
C LEU A 73 3.24 -5.63 15.92
N GLY A 74 2.11 -6.29 15.66
CA GLY A 74 1.90 -7.71 15.98
C GLY A 74 2.86 -8.66 15.27
N PHE A 75 3.42 -8.26 14.13
CA PHE A 75 4.48 -9.00 13.44
C PHE A 75 5.91 -8.56 13.82
N GLY A 76 6.05 -7.59 14.72
CA GLY A 76 7.32 -7.10 15.24
C GLY A 76 7.92 -5.92 14.46
N ALA A 77 7.16 -5.27 13.58
CA ALA A 77 7.65 -4.10 12.87
C ALA A 77 8.03 -2.97 13.84
N ASP A 78 9.02 -2.17 13.43
CA ASP A 78 9.36 -0.95 14.14
C ASP A 78 8.16 0.02 14.19
N PRO A 79 7.88 0.69 15.33
CA PRO A 79 6.75 1.60 15.44
C PRO A 79 6.77 2.76 14.43
N GLU A 80 7.94 3.29 14.07
CA GLU A 80 8.05 4.36 13.08
C GLU A 80 7.78 3.83 11.66
N LEU A 81 8.18 2.60 11.38
CA LEU A 81 7.85 1.94 10.12
C LEU A 81 6.34 1.65 10.02
N ALA A 82 5.74 1.19 11.11
CA ALA A 82 4.31 0.91 11.17
C ALA A 82 3.46 2.17 11.00
N ASP A 83 3.86 3.27 11.65
CA ASP A 83 3.21 4.58 11.54
C ASP A 83 3.31 5.10 10.07
N ARG A 84 4.49 4.97 9.43
CA ARG A 84 4.70 5.36 8.01
C ARG A 84 3.80 4.58 7.06
N VAL A 85 3.86 3.25 7.12
CA VAL A 85 3.11 2.37 6.21
C VAL A 85 1.62 2.62 6.34
N GLN A 86 1.13 2.82 7.57
CA GLN A 86 -0.25 3.19 7.78
C GLN A 86 -0.63 4.50 7.10
N ALA A 87 0.16 5.57 7.31
CA ALA A 87 -0.16 6.88 6.76
C ALA A 87 -0.27 6.82 5.23
N ILE A 88 0.61 6.04 4.60
CA ILE A 88 0.54 5.73 3.17
C ILE A 88 -0.75 4.98 2.84
N CYS A 89 -1.07 3.87 3.51
CA CYS A 89 -2.28 3.09 3.22
C CYS A 89 -3.58 3.91 3.30
N LEU A 90 -3.68 4.82 4.28
CA LEU A 90 -4.84 5.72 4.42
C LEU A 90 -4.95 6.75 3.28
N GLY A 91 -3.81 7.14 2.70
CA GLY A 91 -3.74 8.09 1.59
C GLY A 91 -4.04 7.49 0.21
N VAL A 92 -3.97 6.16 0.03
CA VAL A 92 -4.09 5.52 -1.29
C VAL A 92 -5.50 5.62 -1.88
N SER A 93 -6.54 5.67 -1.04
CA SER A 93 -7.94 5.63 -1.50
C SER A 93 -8.33 6.87 -2.32
N TYR A 94 -8.72 6.66 -3.58
CA TYR A 94 -9.24 7.70 -4.47
C TYR A 94 -10.48 8.42 -3.92
N SER A 95 -11.40 7.67 -3.30
CA SER A 95 -12.63 8.25 -2.72
C SER A 95 -12.32 9.16 -1.53
N SER A 96 -11.27 8.89 -0.77
CA SER A 96 -10.80 9.75 0.32
C SER A 96 -10.08 10.98 -0.23
N GLU A 97 -9.32 10.84 -1.31
CA GLU A 97 -8.61 11.93 -1.97
C GLU A 97 -9.55 12.98 -2.56
N ILE A 98 -10.62 12.57 -3.25
CA ILE A 98 -11.57 13.53 -3.85
C ILE A 98 -12.24 14.42 -2.79
N LYS A 99 -12.40 13.92 -1.56
CA LYS A 99 -12.98 14.69 -0.46
C LYS A 99 -12.03 15.78 0.06
N ASP A 100 -10.71 15.55 0.02
CA ASP A 100 -9.71 16.52 0.46
C ASP A 100 -8.36 16.31 -0.26
N ARG A 101 -8.24 16.91 -1.44
CA ARG A 101 -7.03 16.85 -2.26
C ARG A 101 -5.84 17.53 -1.60
N ALA A 102 -6.08 18.60 -0.86
CA ALA A 102 -5.04 19.36 -0.20
C ALA A 102 -4.37 18.52 0.91
N LYS A 103 -5.15 17.71 1.64
CA LYS A 103 -4.63 16.76 2.62
C LYS A 103 -3.75 15.69 1.97
N VAL A 104 -4.19 15.10 0.86
CA VAL A 104 -3.39 14.09 0.16
C VAL A 104 -2.10 14.69 -0.36
N GLN A 105 -2.13 15.91 -0.89
CA GLN A 105 -0.92 16.57 -1.39
C GLN A 105 0.07 16.92 -0.26
N ARG A 106 -0.43 17.31 0.92
CA ARG A 106 0.40 17.43 2.13
C ARG A 106 1.00 16.09 2.56
N LEU A 107 0.21 15.01 2.51
CA LEU A 107 0.70 13.67 2.84
C LEU A 107 1.76 13.18 1.85
N ILE A 108 1.61 13.46 0.55
CA ILE A 108 2.62 13.13 -0.47
C ILE A 108 3.92 13.91 -0.24
N ALA A 109 3.84 15.18 0.19
CA ALA A 109 5.02 15.97 0.51
C ALA A 109 5.80 15.40 1.71
N VAL A 110 5.10 14.76 2.66
CA VAL A 110 5.70 14.07 3.81
C VAL A 110 6.15 12.65 3.44
N TYR A 111 5.37 11.95 2.62
CA TYR A 111 5.56 10.55 2.22
C TYR A 111 5.51 10.42 0.70
N PRO A 112 6.63 10.67 -0.01
CA PRO A 112 6.69 10.53 -1.47
C PRO A 112 6.28 9.12 -1.96
N GLU A 113 6.46 8.09 -1.14
CA GLU A 113 6.05 6.72 -1.42
C GLU A 113 4.53 6.58 -1.58
N LEU A 114 3.73 7.48 -1.00
CA LEU A 114 2.29 7.51 -1.23
C LEU A 114 1.97 7.77 -2.71
N ALA A 115 2.68 8.69 -3.36
CA ALA A 115 2.47 8.96 -4.79
C ALA A 115 2.80 7.72 -5.64
N ILE A 116 3.87 7.02 -5.29
CA ILE A 116 4.30 5.80 -5.98
C ILE A 116 3.23 4.70 -5.87
N VAL A 117 2.69 4.49 -4.66
CA VAL A 117 1.65 3.47 -4.45
C VAL A 117 0.33 3.86 -5.11
N GLN A 118 -0.05 5.16 -5.07
CA GLN A 118 -1.23 5.65 -5.78
C GLN A 118 -1.12 5.45 -7.30
N ASP A 119 0.03 5.75 -7.89
CA ASP A 119 0.25 5.56 -9.32
C ASP A 119 0.20 4.07 -9.69
N ALA A 120 0.83 3.20 -8.90
CA ALA A 120 0.78 1.76 -9.11
C ALA A 120 -0.65 1.18 -9.05
N ASP A 121 -1.45 1.62 -8.08
CA ASP A 121 -2.84 1.19 -7.91
C ASP A 121 -3.73 1.64 -9.08
N ARG A 122 -3.59 2.92 -9.47
CA ARG A 122 -4.33 3.50 -10.61
C ARG A 122 -3.96 2.86 -11.94
N LEU A 123 -2.68 2.55 -12.14
CA LEU A 123 -2.21 1.85 -13.34
C LEU A 123 -2.79 0.43 -13.44
N ASP A 124 -3.01 -0.28 -12.33
CA ASP A 124 -3.67 -1.60 -12.34
C ASP A 124 -5.17 -1.53 -12.62
N ALA A 125 -5.79 -0.38 -12.38
CA ALA A 125 -7.21 -0.14 -12.63
C ALA A 125 -7.54 0.27 -14.07
N ILE A 126 -6.52 0.49 -14.93
CA ILE A 126 -6.70 0.86 -16.35
C ILE A 126 -6.16 -0.25 -17.29
N GLY A 127 -6.28 -0.04 -18.61
CA GLY A 127 -5.83 -1.01 -19.61
C GLY A 127 -6.64 -2.31 -19.61
N ALA A 128 -6.08 -3.38 -20.19
CA ALA A 128 -6.78 -4.66 -20.35
C ALA A 128 -7.24 -5.27 -19.01
N VAL A 129 -6.45 -5.09 -17.94
CA VAL A 129 -6.79 -5.55 -16.58
C VAL A 129 -7.96 -4.74 -16.02
N GLY A 130 -7.94 -3.41 -16.15
CA GLY A 130 -9.05 -2.55 -15.76
C GLY A 130 -10.35 -2.89 -16.47
N ILE A 131 -10.29 -3.12 -17.79
CA ILE A 131 -11.45 -3.55 -18.59
C ILE A 131 -12.02 -4.87 -18.06
N GLY A 132 -11.16 -5.87 -17.82
CA GLY A 132 -11.58 -7.16 -17.25
C GLY A 132 -12.22 -7.04 -15.86
N ARG A 133 -11.68 -6.16 -14.99
CA ARG A 133 -12.23 -5.90 -13.65
C ARG A 133 -13.60 -5.21 -13.71
N THR A 134 -13.81 -4.29 -14.65
CA THR A 134 -15.11 -3.64 -14.88
C THR A 134 -16.17 -4.66 -15.28
N PHE A 135 -15.87 -5.57 -16.21
CA PHE A 135 -16.81 -6.64 -16.59
C PHE A 135 -17.07 -7.62 -15.43
N ALA A 136 -16.05 -8.00 -14.67
CA ALA A 136 -16.22 -8.86 -13.50
C ALA A 136 -17.11 -8.21 -12.42
N PHE A 137 -16.91 -6.92 -12.14
CA PHE A 137 -17.75 -6.18 -11.19
C PHE A 137 -19.19 -5.98 -11.69
N GLY A 138 -19.37 -5.59 -12.95
CA GLY A 138 -20.70 -5.45 -13.57
C GLY A 138 -21.48 -6.76 -13.58
N GLY A 139 -20.81 -7.86 -13.96
CA GLY A 139 -21.37 -9.21 -13.89
C GLY A 139 -21.73 -9.65 -12.46
N ALA A 140 -20.87 -9.37 -11.48
CA ALA A 140 -21.13 -9.69 -10.06
C ALA A 140 -22.27 -8.84 -9.45
N LYS A 141 -22.44 -7.60 -9.92
CA LYS A 141 -23.52 -6.70 -9.47
C LYS A 141 -24.80 -6.80 -10.30
N ALA A 142 -24.81 -7.65 -11.33
CA ALA A 142 -25.90 -7.75 -12.32
C ALA A 142 -26.30 -6.38 -12.91
N VAL A 143 -25.31 -5.47 -13.05
CA VAL A 143 -25.51 -4.16 -13.66
C VAL A 143 -25.10 -4.29 -15.14
N PRO A 144 -26.01 -4.03 -16.09
CA PRO A 144 -25.71 -4.09 -17.52
C PRO A 144 -24.74 -2.98 -17.95
#